data_AF-A0AA46SCD2-F1
#
_entry.id   AF-A0AA46SCD2-F1
#
_cell.length_a   1.000
_cell.length_b   1.000
_cell.length_c   1.000
_cell.angle_alpha   90.00
_cell.angle_beta   90.00
_cell.angle_gamma   90.00
#
_symmetry.space_group_name_H-M   'P 1'
#
loop_
_entity.id
_entity.type
_entity.pdbx_description
1 polymer ?
#
loop_
_entity_poly.entity_id
_entity_poly.type
_entity_poly.pdbx_seq_one_letter_code
_entity_poly.pdbx_strand_id
1 'polypeptide(L)'
;MSAADRPAVADLDARRRQHRAKRPRPERLLREVYGEILRDERRDQDRSLADVAAAVGMSKQYLSEIERGRKEPSSEVLRSVCGALHLPVEHLLSRGIRRLTAARVNAQVERVRDPRVELCAA
;
A
#
# COMPACT_ATOMS: atom_id res chain seq x y z
N MET A 1 -59.13 -14.28 13.39
CA MET A 1 -58.44 -12.99 13.16
C MET A 1 -56.95 -13.26 13.17
N SER A 2 -56.34 -13.07 11.99
CA SER A 2 -54.90 -13.12 11.67
C SER A 2 -54.15 -11.98 12.38
N ALA A 3 -52.84 -11.93 12.59
CA ALA A 3 -51.72 -12.62 11.95
C ALA A 3 -50.48 -12.59 12.88
N ALA A 4 -49.73 -13.68 12.83
CA ALA A 4 -48.27 -13.75 12.84
C ALA A 4 -47.47 -12.69 13.61
N ASP A 5 -47.06 -13.07 14.82
CA ASP A 5 -45.75 -12.70 15.33
C ASP A 5 -44.71 -13.71 14.79
N ARG A 6 -43.85 -13.25 13.87
CA ARG A 6 -42.56 -13.86 13.52
C ARG A 6 -41.68 -12.84 12.80
N PRO A 7 -40.36 -12.92 13.01
CA PRO A 7 -39.51 -11.77 13.21
C PRO A 7 -39.08 -11.13 11.89
N ALA A 8 -38.77 -9.83 11.96
CA ALA A 8 -37.96 -9.15 10.97
C ALA A 8 -36.64 -9.91 10.78
N VAL A 9 -36.60 -10.79 9.78
CA VAL A 9 -35.38 -11.17 9.08
C VAL A 9 -34.89 -9.91 8.37
N ALA A 10 -34.33 -8.98 9.16
CA ALA A 10 -33.67 -7.81 8.65
C ALA A 10 -32.61 -8.29 7.68
N ASP A 11 -32.75 -7.86 6.42
CA ASP A 11 -31.94 -8.23 5.27
C ASP A 11 -30.44 -8.26 5.63
N LEU A 12 -29.97 -9.46 5.96
CA LEU A 12 -28.60 -9.72 6.37
C LEU A 12 -27.65 -9.44 5.20
N ASP A 13 -28.13 -9.58 3.96
CA ASP A 13 -27.40 -9.28 2.74
C ASP A 13 -27.26 -7.78 2.52
N ALA A 14 -28.28 -6.96 2.80
CA ALA A 14 -28.18 -5.50 2.76
C ALA A 14 -27.18 -5.00 3.81
N ARG A 15 -27.25 -5.52 5.05
CA ARG A 15 -26.28 -5.20 6.10
C ARG A 15 -24.86 -5.63 5.72
N ARG A 16 -24.69 -6.82 5.13
CA ARG A 16 -23.40 -7.34 4.66
C ARG A 16 -22.85 -6.54 3.47
N ARG A 17 -23.69 -6.07 2.55
CA ARG A 17 -23.33 -5.18 1.43
C ARG A 17 -22.88 -3.81 1.96
N GLN A 18 -23.61 -3.22 2.90
CA GLN A 18 -23.20 -1.99 3.59
C GLN A 18 -21.86 -2.15 4.32
N HIS A 19 -21.66 -3.27 5.03
CA HIS A 19 -20.41 -3.53 5.75
C HIS A 19 -19.22 -3.76 4.81
N ARG A 20 -19.45 -4.37 3.65
CA ARG A 20 -18.41 -4.59 2.62
C ARG A 20 -18.01 -3.29 1.92
N ALA A 21 -18.96 -2.37 1.70
CA ALA A 21 -18.70 -1.03 1.15
C ALA A 21 -17.93 -0.12 2.12
N LYS A 22 -18.01 -0.37 3.44
CA LYS A 22 -17.35 0.42 4.48
C LYS A 22 -15.93 -0.02 4.82
N ARG A 23 -15.41 -1.12 4.26
CA ARG A 23 -14.06 -1.59 4.58
C ARG A 23 -13.03 -0.60 4.04
N PRO A 24 -12.18 -0.01 4.91
CA PRO A 24 -11.02 0.74 4.46
C PRO A 24 -10.24 -0.08 3.44
N ARG A 25 -9.76 0.55 2.35
CA ARG A 25 -8.66 -0.04 1.59
C ARG A 25 -7.54 -0.37 2.60
N PRO A 26 -6.95 -1.58 2.55
CA PRO A 26 -5.89 -1.94 3.47
C PRO A 26 -4.78 -0.90 3.37
N GLU A 27 -4.29 -0.46 4.52
CA GLU A 27 -3.18 0.48 4.61
C GLU A 27 -1.97 -0.11 3.88
N ARG A 28 -1.27 0.73 3.10
CA ARG A 28 -0.12 0.29 2.31
C ARG A 28 0.97 -0.23 3.24
N LEU A 29 1.60 -1.31 2.83
CA LEU A 29 2.64 -1.94 3.64
C LEU A 29 3.98 -1.24 3.38
N LEU A 30 4.83 -1.16 4.40
CA LEU A 30 6.12 -0.47 4.31
C LEU A 30 6.99 -1.05 3.20
N ARG A 31 7.01 -2.38 3.04
CA ARG A 31 7.73 -3.05 1.94
C ARG A 31 7.28 -2.60 0.54
N GLU A 32 6.01 -2.26 0.35
CA GLU A 32 5.50 -1.79 -0.94
C GLU A 32 6.00 -0.37 -1.21
N VAL A 33 5.89 0.49 -0.20
CA VAL A 33 6.29 1.90 -0.29
C VAL A 33 7.80 2.01 -0.51
N TYR A 34 8.61 1.34 0.31
CA TYR A 34 10.06 1.36 0.17
C TYR A 34 10.52 0.67 -1.11
N GLY A 35 9.90 -0.46 -1.48
CA GLY A 35 10.20 -1.16 -2.74
C GLY A 35 10.03 -0.26 -3.96
N GLU A 36 8.94 0.49 -4.03
CA GLU A 36 8.71 1.46 -5.11
C GLU A 36 9.76 2.59 -5.10
N ILE A 37 10.09 3.15 -3.94
CA ILE A 37 11.09 4.24 -3.85
C ILE A 37 12.45 3.76 -4.34
N LEU A 38 12.88 2.55 -3.94
CA LEU A 38 14.14 1.96 -4.38
C LEU A 38 14.13 1.70 -5.90
N ARG A 39 13.01 1.22 -6.43
CA ARG A 39 12.83 1.00 -7.87
C ARG A 39 12.90 2.29 -8.67
N ASP A 40 12.28 3.36 -8.18
CA ASP A 40 12.28 4.67 -8.82
C ASP A 40 13.71 5.23 -8.81
N GLU A 41 14.38 5.23 -7.66
CA GLU A 41 15.77 5.69 -7.54
C GLU A 41 16.72 4.91 -8.47
N ARG A 42 16.57 3.59 -8.57
CA ARG A 42 17.36 2.77 -9.49
C ARG A 42 17.13 3.17 -10.95
N ARG A 43 15.88 3.46 -11.33
CA ARG A 43 15.50 3.83 -12.70
C ARG A 43 15.94 5.24 -13.05
N ASP A 44 15.89 6.15 -12.10
CA ASP A 44 16.38 7.52 -12.28
C ASP A 44 17.90 7.55 -12.54
N GLN A 45 18.61 6.50 -12.12
CA GLN A 45 20.04 6.27 -12.40
C GLN A 45 20.29 5.43 -13.67
N ASP A 46 19.26 5.03 -14.40
CA ASP A 46 19.32 4.11 -15.56
C ASP A 46 20.02 2.76 -15.27
N ARG A 47 20.03 2.32 -14.01
CA ARG A 47 20.70 1.08 -13.60
C ARG A 47 19.78 -0.12 -13.72
N SER A 48 20.30 -1.25 -14.16
CA SER A 48 19.52 -2.49 -14.19
C SER A 48 19.42 -3.13 -12.81
N LEU A 49 18.41 -3.99 -12.63
CA LEU A 49 18.31 -4.85 -11.44
C LEU A 49 19.57 -5.70 -11.23
N ALA A 50 20.22 -6.14 -12.33
CA ALA A 50 21.42 -6.96 -12.24
C ALA A 50 22.60 -6.17 -11.67
N ASP A 51 22.77 -4.92 -12.11
CA ASP A 51 23.89 -4.06 -11.67
C ASP A 51 23.82 -3.75 -10.18
N VAL A 52 22.62 -3.44 -9.68
CA VAL A 52 22.43 -3.15 -8.25
C VAL A 52 22.54 -4.42 -7.42
N ALA A 53 21.94 -5.52 -7.86
CA ALA A 53 21.98 -6.79 -7.14
C ALA A 53 23.42 -7.31 -7.00
N ALA A 54 24.22 -7.21 -8.06
CA ALA A 54 25.65 -7.56 -8.03
C ALA A 54 26.43 -6.68 -7.04
N ALA A 55 26.17 -5.37 -7.01
CA ALA A 55 26.85 -4.44 -6.11
C ALA A 55 26.61 -4.73 -4.61
N VAL A 56 25.50 -5.38 -4.26
CA VAL A 56 25.16 -5.75 -2.87
C VAL A 56 25.27 -7.25 -2.59
N GLY A 57 25.78 -8.05 -3.53
CA GLY A 57 25.93 -9.50 -3.37
C GLY A 57 24.60 -10.25 -3.25
N MET A 58 23.53 -9.75 -3.86
CA MET A 58 22.19 -10.36 -3.83
C MET A 58 21.81 -10.92 -5.21
N SER A 59 20.82 -11.82 -5.24
CA SER A 59 20.26 -12.26 -6.50
C SER A 59 19.36 -11.18 -7.12
N LYS A 60 19.36 -11.10 -8.45
CA LYS A 60 18.43 -10.24 -9.22
C LYS A 60 16.97 -10.50 -8.84
N GLN A 61 16.60 -11.77 -8.62
CA GLN A 61 15.25 -12.14 -8.21
C GLN A 61 14.89 -11.54 -6.85
N TYR A 62 15.78 -11.63 -5.87
CA TYR A 62 15.53 -11.12 -4.52
C TYR A 62 15.34 -9.60 -4.52
N LEU A 63 16.22 -8.85 -5.20
CA LEU A 63 16.07 -7.40 -5.34
C LEU A 63 14.75 -7.05 -6.05
N SER A 64 14.37 -7.80 -7.08
CA SER A 64 13.11 -7.59 -7.77
C SER A 64 11.89 -7.88 -6.88
N GLU A 65 11.96 -8.85 -5.98
CA GLU A 65 10.93 -9.11 -4.97
C GLU A 65 10.81 -7.98 -3.95
N ILE A 66 11.92 -7.38 -3.54
CA ILE A 66 11.94 -6.19 -2.68
C ILE A 66 11.28 -5.01 -3.40
N GLU A 67 11.70 -4.69 -4.62
CA GLU A 67 11.16 -3.56 -5.41
C GLU A 67 9.65 -3.66 -5.69
N ARG A 68 9.11 -4.88 -5.69
CA ARG A 68 7.69 -5.16 -5.90
C ARG A 68 6.91 -5.30 -4.59
N GLY A 69 7.53 -5.07 -3.44
CA GLY A 69 6.89 -5.21 -2.12
C GLY A 69 6.47 -6.64 -1.79
N ARG A 70 7.11 -7.66 -2.38
CA ARG A 70 6.79 -9.08 -2.12
C ARG A 70 7.57 -9.65 -0.93
N LYS A 71 8.65 -8.99 -0.50
CA LYS A 71 9.48 -9.38 0.64
C LYS A 71 9.60 -8.21 1.62
N GLU A 72 9.73 -8.55 2.90
CA GLU A 72 10.12 -7.62 3.95
C GLU A 72 11.64 -7.58 4.01
N PRO A 73 12.31 -6.55 3.46
CA PRO A 73 13.75 -6.42 3.60
C PRO A 73 14.10 -6.09 5.06
N SER A 74 15.16 -6.69 5.60
CA SER A 74 15.71 -6.28 6.90
C SER A 74 16.30 -4.88 6.82
N SER A 75 16.57 -4.27 7.98
CA SER A 75 17.25 -2.97 8.05
C SER A 75 18.64 -3.00 7.39
N GLU A 76 19.37 -4.10 7.52
CA GLU A 76 20.67 -4.31 6.87
C GLU A 76 20.54 -4.39 5.35
N VAL A 77 19.53 -5.12 4.84
CA VAL A 77 19.25 -5.22 3.41
C VAL A 77 18.89 -3.84 2.84
N LEU A 78 18.00 -3.10 3.51
CA LEU A 78 17.64 -1.74 3.10
C LEU A 78 18.88 -0.83 3.06
N ARG A 79 19.71 -0.85 4.10
CA ARG A 79 20.95 -0.07 4.15
C ARG A 79 21.90 -0.42 2.99
N SER A 80 22.08 -1.70 2.69
CA SER A 80 22.94 -2.15 1.59
C SER A 80 22.43 -1.68 0.22
N VAL A 81 21.14 -1.84 -0.06
CA VAL A 81 20.54 -1.39 -1.33
C VAL A 81 20.57 0.13 -1.45
N CYS A 82 20.24 0.85 -0.38
CA CYS A 82 20.35 2.31 -0.31
C CYS A 82 21.78 2.78 -0.59
N GLY A 83 22.78 2.14 0.04
CA GLY A 83 24.20 2.43 -0.19
C GLY A 83 24.60 2.19 -1.65
N ALA A 84 24.19 1.07 -2.25
CA ALA A 84 24.47 0.81 -3.66
C ALA A 84 23.81 1.80 -4.61
N LEU A 85 22.67 2.37 -4.23
CA LEU A 85 21.97 3.42 -4.98
C LEU A 85 22.42 4.84 -4.60
N HIS A 86 23.42 5.02 -3.72
CA HIS A 86 23.79 6.34 -3.19
C HIS A 86 22.59 7.14 -2.65
N LEU A 87 21.58 6.44 -2.12
CA LEU A 87 20.38 7.00 -1.53
C LEU A 87 20.56 7.03 -0.01
N PRO A 88 20.65 8.19 0.65
CA PRO A 88 20.66 8.26 2.10
C PRO A 88 19.39 7.64 2.69
N VAL A 89 19.51 6.88 3.78
CA VAL A 89 18.38 6.14 4.38
C VAL A 89 17.31 7.11 4.89
N GLU A 90 17.71 8.25 5.44
CA GLU A 90 16.83 9.34 5.84
C GLU A 90 15.97 9.86 4.67
N HIS A 91 16.48 9.85 3.44
CA HIS A 91 15.70 10.20 2.25
C HIS A 91 14.69 9.11 1.90
N LEU A 92 15.05 7.83 2.00
CA LEU A 92 14.10 6.71 1.85
C LEU A 92 12.94 6.86 2.84
N LEU A 93 13.25 7.07 4.13
CA LEU A 93 12.25 7.24 5.19
C LEU A 93 11.37 8.46 4.94
N SER A 94 11.97 9.60 4.61
CA SER A 94 11.23 10.85 4.33
C SER A 94 10.29 10.70 3.13
N ARG A 95 10.76 10.07 2.04
CA ARG A 95 9.92 9.75 0.87
C ARG A 95 8.80 8.77 1.26
N GLY A 96 9.09 7.79 2.12
CA GLY A 96 8.12 6.83 2.63
C GLY A 96 6.98 7.48 3.40
N ILE A 97 7.30 8.35 4.36
CA ILE A 97 6.31 9.13 5.11
C ILE A 97 5.42 9.93 4.15
N ARG A 98 6.02 10.66 3.20
CA ARG A 98 5.26 11.43 2.20
C ARG A 98 4.29 10.56 1.39
N ARG A 99 4.74 9.39 0.91
CA ARG A 99 3.89 8.46 0.12
C ARG A 99 2.77 7.87 0.96
N LEU A 100 3.03 7.52 2.22
CA LEU A 100 2.01 7.00 3.14
C LEU A 100 0.96 8.06 3.47
N THR A 101 1.38 9.28 3.80
CA THR A 101 0.48 10.40 4.06
C THR A 101 -0.37 10.73 2.83
N ALA A 102 0.23 10.80 1.64
CA ALA A 102 -0.49 11.06 0.40
C ALA A 102 -1.50 9.95 0.08
N ALA A 103 -1.11 8.68 0.24
CA ALA A 103 -2.03 7.54 0.04
C ALA A 103 -3.22 7.60 1.00
N ARG A 104 -3.00 7.99 2.26
CA ARG A 104 -4.07 8.18 3.25
C ARG A 104 -5.03 9.29 2.84
N VAL A 105 -4.51 10.45 2.44
CA VAL A 105 -5.34 11.59 1.99
C VAL A 105 -6.15 11.21 0.76
N ASN A 106 -5.53 10.55 -0.22
CA ASN A 106 -6.24 10.08 -1.43
C ASN A 106 -7.38 9.12 -1.09
N ALA A 107 -7.13 8.16 -0.19
CA ALA A 107 -8.15 7.23 0.29
C ALA A 107 -9.29 7.93 1.06
N GLN A 108 -9.02 9.06 1.72
CA GLN A 108 -10.06 9.88 2.35
C GLN A 108 -10.90 10.63 1.31
N VAL A 109 -10.26 11.25 0.31
CA VAL A 109 -10.95 11.97 -0.78
C VAL A 109 -11.87 11.04 -1.56
N GLU A 110 -11.43 9.83 -1.90
CA GLU A 110 -12.26 8.84 -2.58
C GLU A 110 -13.50 8.43 -1.77
N ARG A 111 -13.42 8.39 -0.44
CA ARG A 111 -14.58 8.10 0.42
C ARG A 111 -15.59 9.24 0.42
N VAL A 112 -15.13 10.48 0.43
CA VAL A 112 -16.00 11.66 0.42
C VAL A 112 -16.76 11.74 -0.92
N ARG A 113 -16.08 11.40 -2.03
CA ARG A 113 -16.67 11.39 -3.38
C ARG A 113 -17.50 10.14 -3.69
N ASP A 114 -17.66 9.19 -2.75
CA ASP A 114 -18.52 8.02 -2.96
C ASP A 114 -19.98 8.49 -2.99
N PRO A 115 -20.71 8.38 -4.13
CA PRO A 115 -22.08 8.89 -4.27
C PRO A 115 -23.05 8.29 -3.25
N ARG A 116 -22.70 7.13 -2.66
CA ARG A 116 -23.50 6.48 -1.61
C ARG A 116 -23.43 7.21 -0.26
N VAL A 117 -22.39 8.00 -0.01
CA VAL A 117 -22.24 8.80 1.21
C VAL A 117 -22.98 10.13 1.07
N GLU A 118 -23.03 10.70 -0.14
CA GLU A 118 -23.76 11.95 -0.43
C GLU A 118 -25.30 11.79 -0.34
N LEU A 119 -25.83 10.58 -0.58
CA LEU A 119 -27.29 10.32 -0.52
C LEU A 119 -27.88 10.21 0.89
N CYS A 120 -27.07 10.29 1.96
CA CYS A 120 -27.53 10.24 3.36
C CYS A 120 -27.64 11.64 4.01
N ALA A 121 -27.46 12.71 3.24
CA ALA A 121 -27.50 14.09 3.74
C ALA A 121 -28.76 14.88 3.36
N ALA A 122 -29.81 14.23 2.85
CA ALA A 122 -31.09 14.85 2.45
C ALA A 122 -32.27 14.31 3.28
#